data_AF-A0A927ALP2-F1
#
_entry.id   AF-A0A927ALP2-F1
#
_cell.length_a   1.000
_cell.length_b   1.000
_cell.length_c   1.000
_cell.angle_alpha   90.00
_cell.angle_beta   90.00
_cell.angle_gamma   90.00
#
_symmetry.space_group_name_H-M   'P 1'
#
loop_
_entity.id
_entity.type
_entity.pdbx_description
1 polymer ?
#
loop_
_entity_poly.entity_id
_entity_poly.type
_entity_poly.pdbx_seq_one_letter_code
_entity_poly.pdbx_strand_id
1 'polypeptide(L)'
;MKVKGIIRGNTIELLESLSVLDGLEIFIEIPDDIAFNSEQKWEQIKGVIGAWKDDEEISNIFQAIDEERHADLGQPLNFDSLN
;
A
#
# COMPACT_ATOMS: atom_id res chain seq x y z
N MET A 1 -7.13 12.40 -31.99
CA MET A 1 -5.78 12.67 -32.56
C MET A 1 -4.78 12.60 -31.42
N LYS A 2 -3.63 11.95 -31.59
CA LYS A 2 -2.57 11.89 -30.56
C LYS A 2 -1.38 12.69 -31.07
N VAL A 3 -0.95 13.68 -30.31
CA VAL A 3 0.11 14.63 -30.64
C VAL A 3 1.28 14.35 -29.73
N LYS A 4 2.49 14.26 -30.27
CA LYS A 4 3.67 13.99 -29.43
C LYS A 4 4.14 15.28 -28.78
N GLY A 5 4.42 15.20 -27.49
CA GLY A 5 5.01 16.29 -26.72
C GLY A 5 6.01 15.78 -25.70
N ILE A 6 6.73 16.71 -25.08
CA ILE A 6 7.69 16.46 -24.02
C ILE A 6 7.30 17.32 -22.82
N ILE A 7 7.34 16.74 -21.62
CA ILE A 7 7.14 17.48 -20.37
C ILE A 7 8.47 18.13 -19.98
N ARG A 8 8.46 19.45 -19.77
CA ARG A 8 9.59 20.23 -19.23
C ARG A 8 9.12 21.07 -18.05
N GLY A 9 9.51 20.65 -16.85
CA GLY A 9 9.02 21.27 -15.62
C GLY A 9 7.49 21.16 -15.54
N ASN A 10 6.80 22.31 -15.54
CA ASN A 10 5.34 22.38 -15.46
C ASN A 10 4.66 22.69 -16.80
N THR A 11 5.38 22.51 -17.92
CA THR A 11 4.91 22.83 -19.27
C THR A 11 4.99 21.60 -20.17
N ILE A 12 3.98 21.40 -21.01
CA ILE A 12 3.97 20.39 -22.07
C ILE A 12 4.35 21.10 -23.38
N GLU A 13 5.53 20.80 -23.91
CA GLU A 13 5.95 21.28 -25.22
C GLU A 13 5.49 20.30 -26.30
N LEU A 14 4.73 20.78 -27.28
CA LEU A 14 4.34 19.98 -28.44
C LEU A 14 5.48 19.98 -29.47
N LEU A 15 5.80 18.81 -30.02
CA LEU A 15 6.85 18.65 -31.04
C LEU A 15 6.39 19.08 -32.44
N GLU A 16 5.09 19.29 -32.61
CA GLU A 16 4.46 19.72 -33.84
C GLU A 16 3.51 20.89 -33.57
N SER A 17 3.48 21.84 -34.51
CA SER A 17 2.56 22.98 -34.47
C SER A 17 1.16 22.52 -34.88
N LEU A 18 0.20 22.68 -33.98
CA LEU A 18 -1.21 22.45 -34.26
C LEU A 18 -1.87 23.76 -34.71
N SER A 19 -2.53 23.74 -35.86
CA SER A 19 -3.35 24.86 -36.36
C SER A 19 -4.71 24.90 -35.65
N VAL A 20 -4.70 25.01 -34.33
CA VAL A 20 -5.90 25.14 -33.50
C VAL A 20 -6.19 26.61 -33.20
N LEU A 21 -7.47 26.94 -33.02
CA LEU A 21 -7.89 28.29 -32.64
C LEU A 21 -7.39 28.61 -31.23
N ASP A 22 -7.00 29.86 -31.03
CA ASP A 22 -6.64 30.37 -29.70
C ASP A 22 -7.85 30.27 -28.75
N GLY A 23 -7.59 29.86 -27.50
CA GLY A 23 -8.63 29.62 -26.50
C GLY A 23 -9.37 28.28 -26.59
N LEU A 24 -8.93 27.35 -27.46
CA LEU A 24 -9.49 26.00 -27.51
C LEU A 24 -9.07 25.20 -26.26
N GLU A 25 -10.05 24.70 -25.51
CA GLU A 25 -9.80 23.79 -24.39
C GLU A 25 -9.28 22.43 -24.91
N ILE A 26 -8.24 21.91 -24.26
CA ILE A 26 -7.66 20.60 -24.57
C ILE A 26 -7.74 19.68 -23.36
N PHE A 27 -8.04 18.41 -23.60
CA PHE A 27 -8.01 17.36 -22.59
C PHE A 27 -6.68 16.61 -22.67
N ILE A 28 -6.01 16.46 -21.53
CA ILE A 28 -4.76 15.72 -21.40
C ILE A 28 -5.07 14.48 -20.57
N GLU A 29 -4.89 13.30 -21.17
CA GLU A 29 -5.00 12.02 -20.49
C GLU A 29 -3.60 11.59 -20.04
N ILE A 30 -3.38 11.53 -18.73
CA ILE A 30 -2.14 11.05 -18.13
C ILE A 30 -2.43 9.65 -17.57
N PRO A 31 -1.79 8.60 -18.09
CA PRO A 31 -1.91 7.26 -17.53
C PRO A 31 -1.46 7.23 -16.06
N ASP A 32 -2.23 6.57 -15.20
CA ASP A 32 -1.97 6.44 -13.75
C ASP A 32 -0.59 5.80 -13.46
N ASP A 33 -0.10 4.99 -14.39
CA ASP A 33 1.16 4.28 -14.36
C ASP A 33 2.40 5.18 -14.48
N ILE A 34 2.25 6.46 -14.88
CA ILE A 34 3.37 7.41 -14.97
C ILE A 34 3.74 8.01 -13.60
N ALA A 35 2.80 8.05 -12.65
CA ALA A 35 2.95 8.81 -11.40
C ALA A 35 3.56 8.03 -10.23
N PHE A 36 3.83 6.73 -10.38
CA PHE A 36 4.25 5.93 -9.24
C PHE A 36 5.73 5.57 -9.30
N ASN A 37 6.56 6.43 -8.71
CA ASN A 37 7.85 6.00 -8.21
C ASN A 37 7.58 5.02 -7.05
N SER A 38 7.52 3.73 -7.38
CA SER A 38 7.32 2.63 -6.43
C SER A 38 8.31 2.69 -5.26
N GLU A 39 9.52 3.21 -5.49
CA GLU A 39 10.54 3.45 -4.48
C GLU A 39 10.06 4.44 -3.40
N GLN A 40 9.45 5.56 -3.78
CA GLN A 40 8.98 6.59 -2.84
C GLN A 40 7.83 6.07 -1.96
N LYS A 41 6.91 5.30 -2.54
CA LYS A 41 5.87 4.60 -1.76
C LYS A 41 6.47 3.55 -0.83
N TRP A 42 7.49 2.83 -1.31
CA TRP A 42 8.17 1.82 -0.50
C TRP A 42 8.90 2.43 0.70
N GLU A 43 9.50 3.61 0.56
CA GLU A 43 10.07 4.36 1.70
C GLU A 43 8.99 4.77 2.73
N GLN A 44 7.83 5.25 2.28
CA GLN A 44 6.72 5.58 3.19
C GLN A 44 6.21 4.35 3.94
N ILE A 45 6.10 3.22 3.24
CA ILE A 45 5.67 1.94 3.80
C ILE A 45 6.71 1.42 4.80
N LYS A 46 8.01 1.51 4.51
CA LYS A 46 9.09 1.12 5.44
C LYS A 46 9.05 1.87 6.77
N GLY A 47 8.57 3.11 6.78
CA GLY A 47 8.42 3.90 8.01
C GLY A 47 7.32 3.42 8.96
N VAL A 48 6.33 2.67 8.46
CA VAL A 48 5.18 2.20 9.25
C VAL A 48 5.14 0.69 9.43
N ILE A 49 5.79 -0.07 8.55
CA ILE A 49 5.88 -1.53 8.68
C ILE A 49 6.68 -1.87 9.93
N GLY A 50 6.07 -2.67 10.81
CA GLY A 50 6.73 -3.15 12.02
C GLY A 50 6.82 -2.11 13.14
N ALA A 51 6.22 -0.93 12.98
CA ALA A 51 6.17 0.08 14.06
C ALA A 51 5.49 -0.44 15.34
N TRP A 52 4.62 -1.45 15.22
CA TRP A 52 3.95 -2.12 16.33
C TRP A 52 4.77 -3.23 16.99
N LYS A 53 5.92 -3.62 16.42
CA LYS A 53 6.66 -4.83 16.84
C LYS A 53 7.21 -4.72 18.27
N ASP A 54 7.65 -3.53 18.65
CA ASP A 54 8.24 -3.25 19.96
C ASP A 54 7.25 -2.52 20.88
N ASP A 55 5.96 -2.54 20.55
CA ASP A 55 4.90 -1.95 21.35
C ASP A 55 4.57 -2.88 22.54
N GLU A 56 4.76 -2.36 23.76
CA GLU A 56 4.60 -3.10 25.01
C GLU A 56 3.12 -3.44 25.28
N GLU A 57 2.18 -2.55 24.92
CA GLU A 57 0.75 -2.79 25.08
C GLU A 57 0.31 -3.96 24.19
N ILE A 58 0.72 -3.93 22.92
CA ILE A 58 0.44 -5.02 21.97
C ILE A 58 1.08 -6.32 22.43
N SER A 59 2.35 -6.29 22.87
CA SER A 59 3.05 -7.47 23.38
C SER A 59 2.33 -8.12 24.57
N ASN A 60 1.88 -7.29 25.52
CA ASN A 60 1.15 -7.74 26.70
C ASN A 60 -0.22 -8.35 26.35
N ILE A 61 -0.95 -7.75 25.39
CA ILE A 61 -2.23 -8.31 24.91
C ILE A 61 -2.02 -9.70 24.31
N PHE A 62 -1.03 -9.85 23.43
CA PHE A 62 -0.74 -11.15 22.82
C PHE A 62 -0.30 -12.19 23.85
N GLN A 63 0.49 -11.79 24.86
CA GLN A 63 0.85 -12.67 25.96
C GLN A 63 -0.37 -13.13 26.77
N ALA A 64 -1.28 -12.22 27.12
CA ALA A 64 -2.49 -12.56 27.87
C ALA A 64 -3.39 -13.54 27.10
N ILE A 65 -3.54 -13.33 25.77
CA ILE A 65 -4.27 -14.26 24.90
C ILE A 65 -3.59 -15.63 24.87
N ASP A 66 -2.25 -15.66 24.80
CA ASP A 66 -1.50 -16.91 24.79
C ASP A 66 -1.67 -17.69 26.10
N GLU A 67 -1.61 -17.00 27.23
CA GLU A 67 -1.85 -17.57 28.57
C GLU A 67 -3.28 -18.13 28.69
N GLU A 68 -4.29 -17.40 28.22
CA GLU A 68 -5.69 -17.86 28.22
C GLU A 68 -5.88 -19.12 27.38
N ARG A 69 -5.28 -19.17 26.19
CA ARG A 69 -5.35 -20.34 25.30
C ARG A 69 -4.67 -21.59 25.88
N HIS A 70 -3.60 -21.41 26.65
CA HIS A 70 -2.88 -22.50 27.28
C HIS A 70 -3.41 -22.86 28.68
N ALA A 71 -4.26 -22.01 29.28
CA ALA A 71 -4.92 -22.31 30.55
C ALA A 71 -6.00 -23.39 30.42
N ASP A 72 -6.62 -23.53 29.25
CA ASP A 72 -7.59 -24.59 28.99
C ASP A 72 -6.84 -25.89 28.61
N LEU A 73 -6.41 -26.64 29.64
CA LEU A 73 -5.62 -27.88 29.52
C LEU A 73 -6.36 -29.05 28.84
N GLY A 74 -7.51 -28.79 28.21
CA GLY A 74 -8.41 -29.80 27.67
C GLY A 74 -8.98 -30.70 28.77
N GLN A 75 -10.03 -31.45 28.45
CA GLN A 75 -10.42 -32.56 29.32
C GLN A 75 -9.37 -33.67 29.21
N PRO A 76 -8.89 -34.22 30.33
CA PRO A 76 -8.02 -35.38 30.29
C PRO A 76 -8.75 -36.52 29.57
N LEU A 77 -8.13 -37.04 28.50
CA LEU A 77 -8.66 -38.18 27.77
C LEU A 77 -8.59 -39.41 28.68
N ASN A 78 -9.75 -39.89 29.12
CA ASN A 78 -9.83 -41.15 29.83
C ASN A 78 -9.84 -42.28 28.80
N PHE A 79 -8.72 -42.98 28.67
CA PHE A 79 -8.58 -44.13 27.78
C PHE A 79 -9.13 -45.44 28.38
N ASP A 80 -9.48 -45.44 29.67
CA ASP A 80 -10.04 -46.62 30.35
C ASP A 80 -11.50 -46.89 29.93
N SER A 81 -12.18 -45.92 29.32
CA SER A 81 -13.54 -46.10 28.77
C SER A 81 -13.57 -46.73 27.36
N LEU A 82 -12.41 -47.09 26.81
CA LEU A 82 -12.29 -47.67 25.46
C LEU A 82 -12.03 -49.19 25.46
N ASN A 83 -12.07 -49.86 26.63
CA ASN A 83 -11.95 -51.32 26.77
C ASN A 83 -13.23 -51.96 27.34
#